data_AF-X1MKA3-F1
#
_entry.id   AF-X1MKA3-F1
#
_cell.length_a   1.000
_cell.length_b   1.000
_cell.length_c   1.000
_cell.angle_alpha   90.00
_cell.angle_beta   90.00
_cell.angle_gamma   90.00
#
_symmetry.space_group_name_H-M   'P 1'
#
loop_
_entity.id
_entity.type
_entity.pdbx_description
1 polymer ?
#
loop_
_entity_poly.entity_id
_entity_poly.type
_entity_poly.pdbx_seq_one_letter_code
_entity_poly.pdbx_strand_id
1 'polypeptide(L)'
;RSTTDISHVACDVEIGKKLKLEKRGAHFECNIAKYTKAGATWCMAQHQDALNRLAEASKISDYYITESGIKVNETHFEDGSKQGVIYAGAVEGNFREALKGYNLKLSWLKIGMVHPLPEERIKKFLEKVDRVLVLEELDPLVEAEVMRIAYLLNKRVEILGKFDKTLSLIGNYSFEKIKNALEVLLKTKLESGQDPKILERAKELEVKRPTSFCIGCPHRGTYFALNKAIKNLKYKKDEIIITGDIGCTILGISKPFESCWTEVAMGASIGLAQGFKWAGIKKPVIATIFFR
;
A
#
# COMPACT_ATOMS: atom_id res chain seq x y z
N ARG A 1 -3.88 0.75 2.73
CA ARG A 1 -2.84 -0.24 3.12
C ARG A 1 -1.52 0.51 3.15
N SER A 2 -0.71 0.42 4.21
CA SER A 2 0.60 1.08 4.23
C SER A 2 1.52 0.43 3.19
N THR A 3 2.25 1.24 2.42
CA THR A 3 3.32 0.77 1.55
C THR A 3 4.62 0.66 2.34
N THR A 4 5.61 -0.04 1.80
CA THR A 4 6.96 -0.16 2.39
C THR A 4 7.53 1.22 2.73
N ASP A 5 7.39 2.18 1.81
CA ASP A 5 7.87 3.54 2.01
C ASP A 5 7.18 4.22 3.19
N ILE A 6 5.86 4.10 3.34
CA ILE A 6 5.11 4.64 4.49
C ILE A 6 5.51 3.93 5.79
N SER A 7 5.70 2.61 5.77
CA SER A 7 6.02 1.81 6.96
C SER A 7 7.45 1.98 7.47
N HIS A 8 8.36 2.55 6.66
CA HIS A 8 9.74 2.84 7.05
C HIS A 8 9.98 4.32 7.40
N VAL A 9 8.98 5.19 7.30
CA VAL A 9 9.12 6.58 7.76
C VAL A 9 9.11 6.62 9.29
N ALA A 10 10.07 7.35 9.85
CA ALA A 10 10.09 7.73 11.25
C ALA A 10 10.05 9.26 11.34
N CYS A 11 9.26 9.78 12.27
CA CYS A 11 9.28 11.19 12.63
C CYS A 11 9.12 11.32 14.15
N ASP A 12 9.63 12.42 14.69
CA ASP A 12 9.30 12.81 16.05
C ASP A 12 7.80 13.11 16.10
N VAL A 13 7.11 12.49 17.05
CA VAL A 13 5.69 12.71 17.30
C VAL A 13 5.52 13.45 18.61
N GLU A 14 4.84 14.59 18.56
CA GLU A 14 4.38 15.24 19.77
C GLU A 14 3.26 14.37 20.36
N ILE A 15 3.48 13.80 21.53
CA ILE A 15 2.47 12.99 22.22
C ILE A 15 1.37 13.95 22.65
N GLY A 16 0.28 14.00 21.88
CA GLY A 16 -0.91 14.78 22.22
C GLY A 16 -1.51 14.37 23.57
N LYS A 17 -2.56 15.07 24.00
CA LYS A 17 -3.27 14.73 25.24
C LYS A 17 -3.59 13.25 25.24
N LYS A 18 -3.13 12.53 26.27
CA LYS A 18 -3.38 11.10 26.46
C LYS A 18 -4.89 10.88 26.30
N LEU A 19 -5.29 10.26 25.19
CA LEU A 19 -6.69 9.90 24.98
C LEU A 19 -7.08 9.04 26.19
N LYS A 20 -7.96 9.56 27.05
CA LYS A 20 -8.65 8.74 28.04
C LYS A 20 -9.58 7.84 27.24
N LEU A 21 -9.04 6.74 26.75
CA LEU A 21 -9.82 5.67 26.20
C LEU A 21 -10.60 5.10 27.38
N GLU A 22 -11.88 5.44 27.46
CA GLU A 22 -12.78 4.73 28.36
C GLU A 22 -12.69 3.25 27.99
N LYS A 23 -12.24 2.42 28.93
CA LYS A 23 -12.26 0.97 28.77
C LYS A 23 -13.73 0.58 28.60
N ARG A 24 -14.17 0.43 27.36
CA ARG A 24 -15.48 -0.15 27.06
C ARG A 24 -15.48 -1.55 27.66
N GLY A 25 -16.45 -1.85 28.51
CA GLY A 25 -16.64 -3.21 29.01
C GLY A 25 -16.76 -4.17 27.83
N ALA A 26 -16.15 -5.35 27.92
CA ALA A 26 -16.35 -6.37 26.91
C ALA A 26 -17.84 -6.72 26.88
N HIS A 27 -18.49 -6.46 25.75
CA HIS A 27 -19.90 -6.72 25.55
C HIS A 27 -20.08 -7.42 24.21
N PHE A 28 -20.72 -8.58 24.25
CA PHE A 28 -21.13 -9.33 23.08
C PHE A 28 -22.63 -9.61 23.20
N GLU A 29 -23.42 -8.86 22.46
CA GLU A 29 -24.86 -9.09 22.38
C GLU A 29 -25.14 -10.29 21.48
N CYS A 30 -25.93 -11.25 21.95
CA CYS A 30 -26.36 -12.37 21.11
C CYS A 30 -27.37 -11.87 20.08
N ASN A 31 -26.92 -11.62 18.85
CA ASN A 31 -27.77 -11.22 17.73
C ASN A 31 -27.58 -12.20 16.56
N ILE A 32 -28.44 -13.23 16.54
CA ILE A 32 -28.41 -14.29 15.52
C ILE A 32 -28.57 -13.69 14.11
N ALA A 33 -29.50 -12.75 13.94
CA ALA A 33 -29.78 -12.12 12.67
C ALA A 33 -28.63 -11.22 12.16
N LYS A 34 -27.67 -10.83 13.01
CA LYS A 34 -26.49 -10.05 12.64
C LYS A 34 -25.26 -10.92 12.40
N TYR A 35 -25.06 -11.95 13.23
CA TYR A 35 -23.83 -12.74 13.24
C TYR A 35 -23.93 -14.08 12.51
N THR A 36 -25.13 -14.51 12.10
CA THR A 36 -25.31 -15.75 11.33
C THR A 36 -25.76 -15.46 9.90
N LYS A 37 -25.52 -16.44 9.00
CA LYS A 37 -25.81 -16.36 7.56
C LYS A 37 -26.80 -17.44 7.10
N ALA A 38 -27.63 -17.94 8.01
CA ALA A 38 -28.47 -19.12 7.77
C ALA A 38 -29.68 -18.87 6.86
N GLY A 39 -30.15 -17.63 6.71
CA GLY A 39 -31.32 -17.27 5.90
C GLY A 39 -31.04 -16.18 4.87
N ALA A 40 -31.54 -16.34 3.65
CA ALA A 40 -31.35 -15.38 2.56
C ALA A 40 -31.85 -13.96 2.92
N THR A 41 -33.00 -13.85 3.58
CA THR A 41 -33.56 -12.58 4.06
C THR A 41 -32.61 -11.85 5.02
N TRP A 42 -31.98 -12.57 5.95
CA TRP A 42 -31.00 -11.99 6.86
C TRP A 42 -29.75 -11.54 6.11
N CYS A 43 -29.27 -12.34 5.16
CA CYS A 43 -28.13 -11.97 4.32
C CYS A 43 -28.39 -10.69 3.51
N MET A 44 -29.59 -10.54 2.93
CA MET A 44 -29.98 -9.33 2.20
C MET A 44 -30.08 -8.11 3.11
N ALA A 45 -30.72 -8.24 4.28
CA ALA A 45 -30.83 -7.14 5.26
C ALA A 45 -29.45 -6.69 5.79
N GLN A 46 -28.57 -7.65 6.09
CA GLN A 46 -27.18 -7.36 6.50
C GLN A 46 -26.38 -6.68 5.39
N HIS A 47 -26.60 -7.07 4.13
CA HIS A 47 -25.95 -6.42 2.99
C HIS A 47 -26.44 -4.98 2.82
N GLN A 48 -27.75 -4.73 2.94
CA GLN A 48 -28.32 -3.39 2.92
C GLN A 48 -27.73 -2.50 4.04
N ASP A 49 -27.61 -3.03 5.26
CA ASP A 49 -26.95 -2.33 6.37
C ASP A 49 -25.48 -2.00 6.05
N ALA A 50 -24.74 -2.95 5.47
CA ALA A 50 -23.35 -2.70 5.05
C ALA A 50 -23.25 -1.61 3.98
N LEU A 51 -24.15 -1.58 3.00
CA LEU A 51 -24.21 -0.54 1.97
C LEU A 51 -24.56 0.84 2.57
N ASN A 52 -25.51 0.89 3.51
CA ASN A 52 -25.87 2.13 4.19
C ASN A 52 -24.67 2.71 4.97
N ARG A 53 -23.94 1.85 5.71
CA ARG A 53 -22.71 2.25 6.41
C ARG A 53 -21.61 2.71 5.45
N LEU A 54 -21.48 2.06 4.28
CA LEU A 54 -20.52 2.48 3.27
C LEU A 54 -20.86 3.86 2.68
N ALA A 55 -22.14 4.12 2.42
CA ALA A 55 -22.62 5.42 1.95
C ALA A 55 -22.41 6.53 2.99
N GLU A 56 -22.63 6.24 4.28
CA GLU A 56 -22.33 7.16 5.37
C GLU A 56 -20.82 7.43 5.49
N ALA A 57 -19.99 6.38 5.43
CA ALA A 57 -18.54 6.50 5.42
C ALA A 57 -18.03 7.36 4.26
N SER A 58 -18.70 7.31 3.09
CA SER A 58 -18.37 8.16 1.95
C SER A 58 -18.58 9.64 2.23
N LYS A 59 -19.66 10.00 2.92
CA LYS A 59 -19.95 11.39 3.29
C LYS A 59 -18.97 11.90 4.34
N ILE A 60 -18.66 11.06 5.34
CA ILE A 60 -17.73 11.40 6.40
C ILE A 60 -16.33 11.60 5.82
N SER A 61 -15.81 10.60 5.10
CA SER A 61 -14.44 10.61 4.60
C SER A 61 -14.13 11.75 3.64
N ASP A 62 -15.11 12.23 2.86
CA ASP A 62 -14.85 13.30 1.90
C ASP A 62 -14.55 14.67 2.54
N TYR A 63 -15.07 14.90 3.74
CA TYR A 63 -14.87 16.15 4.49
C TYR A 63 -14.10 15.93 5.79
N TYR A 64 -13.66 14.71 6.07
CA TYR A 64 -12.95 14.40 7.31
C TYR A 64 -11.57 15.06 7.33
N ILE A 65 -11.30 15.71 8.47
CA ILE A 65 -10.03 16.29 8.83
C ILE A 65 -9.55 15.53 10.06
N THR A 66 -8.35 14.95 9.97
CA THR A 66 -7.74 14.23 11.10
C THR A 66 -7.50 15.18 12.27
N GLU A 67 -7.23 14.61 13.45
CA GLU A 67 -6.85 15.36 14.64
C GLU A 67 -5.57 16.18 14.43
N SER A 68 -4.71 15.77 13.48
CA SER A 68 -3.51 16.48 13.05
C SER A 68 -3.77 17.54 11.96
N GLY A 69 -5.03 17.82 11.61
CA GLY A 69 -5.40 18.83 10.61
C GLY A 69 -5.26 18.37 9.15
N ILE A 70 -5.03 17.08 8.90
CA ILE A 70 -4.86 16.54 7.55
C ILE A 70 -6.24 16.26 6.96
N LYS A 71 -6.58 16.93 5.85
CA LYS A 71 -7.76 16.60 5.06
C LYS A 71 -7.54 15.27 4.36
N VAL A 72 -8.48 14.34 4.53
CA VAL A 72 -8.42 13.03 3.85
C VAL A 72 -8.49 13.22 2.34
N ASN A 73 -9.53 13.89 1.87
CA ASN A 73 -9.66 14.30 0.48
C ASN A 73 -9.49 15.82 0.37
N GLU A 74 -8.74 16.26 -0.63
CA GLU A 74 -8.49 17.68 -0.85
C GLU A 74 -8.41 17.97 -2.34
N THR A 75 -9.02 19.07 -2.75
CA THR A 75 -9.00 19.53 -4.14
C THR A 75 -8.36 20.89 -4.19
N HIS A 76 -7.46 21.08 -5.14
CA HIS A 76 -6.90 22.36 -5.51
C HIS A 76 -7.18 22.60 -6.99
N PHE A 77 -7.76 23.76 -7.27
CA PHE A 77 -7.95 24.24 -8.64
C PHE A 77 -6.94 25.35 -8.90
N GLU A 78 -6.22 25.21 -10.00
CA GLU A 78 -5.37 26.27 -10.54
C GLU A 78 -6.11 26.96 -11.68
N ASP A 79 -6.25 28.28 -11.58
CA ASP A 79 -6.97 29.08 -12.57
C ASP A 79 -6.31 28.99 -13.96
N GLY A 80 -7.13 28.77 -14.99
CA GLY A 80 -6.65 28.63 -16.37
C GLY A 80 -5.96 27.30 -16.69
N SER A 81 -5.69 26.44 -15.69
CA SER A 81 -5.08 25.13 -15.92
C SER A 81 -6.12 24.11 -16.42
N LYS A 82 -5.83 23.48 -17.56
CA LYS A 82 -6.65 22.39 -18.13
C LYS A 82 -6.09 21.01 -17.85
N GLN A 83 -4.95 20.93 -17.18
CA GLN A 83 -4.29 19.69 -16.79
C GLN A 83 -4.51 19.44 -15.29
N GLY A 84 -4.86 18.20 -14.96
CA GLY A 84 -5.13 17.76 -13.60
C GLY A 84 -4.28 16.57 -13.18
N VAL A 85 -4.05 16.43 -11.87
CA VAL A 85 -3.48 15.21 -11.28
C VAL A 85 -4.42 14.69 -10.19
N ILE A 86 -4.86 13.43 -10.29
CA ILE A 86 -5.54 12.72 -9.21
C ILE A 86 -4.51 11.79 -8.57
N TYR A 87 -4.35 11.81 -7.25
CA TYR A 87 -3.34 10.99 -6.59
C TYR A 87 -3.82 10.37 -5.27
N ALA A 88 -3.31 9.18 -4.97
CA ALA A 88 -3.62 8.44 -3.75
C ALA A 88 -2.37 7.72 -3.19
N GLY A 89 -2.17 7.77 -1.87
CA GLY A 89 -1.11 7.03 -1.20
C GLY A 89 0.27 7.73 -1.17
N ALA A 90 1.36 6.94 -1.20
CA ALA A 90 2.71 7.44 -0.90
C ALA A 90 3.27 8.38 -1.97
N VAL A 91 2.66 8.39 -3.16
CA VAL A 91 3.03 9.24 -4.30
C VAL A 91 2.95 10.73 -4.00
N GLU A 92 2.16 11.14 -2.99
CA GLU A 92 1.97 12.54 -2.60
C GLU A 92 3.30 13.26 -2.33
N GLY A 93 4.26 12.61 -1.67
CA GLY A 93 5.55 13.22 -1.34
C GLY A 93 6.31 13.64 -2.59
N ASN A 94 6.62 12.67 -3.46
CA ASN A 94 7.33 12.90 -4.72
C ASN A 94 6.56 13.85 -5.66
N PHE A 95 5.22 13.76 -5.70
CA PHE A 95 4.40 14.65 -6.52
C PHE A 95 4.45 16.11 -6.03
N ARG A 96 4.28 16.34 -4.72
CA ARG A 96 4.37 17.69 -4.15
C ARG A 96 5.78 18.28 -4.28
N GLU A 97 6.81 17.45 -4.19
CA GLU A 97 8.19 17.87 -4.46
C GLU A 97 8.36 18.32 -5.91
N ALA A 98 7.85 17.54 -6.89
CA ALA A 98 7.92 17.91 -8.30
C ALA A 98 7.12 19.19 -8.62
N LEU A 99 5.92 19.34 -8.05
CA LEU A 99 5.11 20.56 -8.16
C LEU A 99 5.89 21.81 -7.73
N LYS A 100 6.57 21.74 -6.57
CA LYS A 100 7.37 22.85 -6.04
C LYS A 100 8.65 23.07 -6.82
N GLY A 101 9.42 22.00 -7.06
CA GLY A 101 10.73 22.04 -7.70
C GLY A 101 10.67 22.60 -9.13
N TYR A 102 9.57 22.35 -9.84
CA TYR A 102 9.35 22.85 -11.21
C TYR A 102 8.37 24.04 -11.28
N ASN A 103 7.92 24.57 -10.13
CA ASN A 103 6.95 25.67 -10.04
C ASN A 103 5.71 25.45 -10.93
N LEU A 104 5.17 24.22 -10.94
CA LEU A 104 4.07 23.84 -11.82
C LEU A 104 2.74 24.40 -11.32
N LYS A 105 1.95 24.93 -12.24
CA LYS A 105 0.61 25.47 -12.01
C LYS A 105 -0.43 24.46 -12.53
N LEU A 106 -0.86 23.56 -11.65
CA LEU A 106 -1.74 22.44 -11.99
C LEU A 106 -2.84 22.26 -10.96
N SER A 107 -4.04 21.93 -11.46
CA SER A 107 -5.11 21.45 -10.59
C SER A 107 -4.76 20.04 -10.08
N TRP A 108 -5.11 19.73 -8.84
CA TRP A 108 -4.91 18.39 -8.30
C TRP A 108 -6.00 17.98 -7.30
N LEU A 109 -6.19 16.67 -7.19
CA LEU A 109 -7.13 16.02 -6.29
C LEU A 109 -6.42 14.92 -5.51
N LYS A 110 -6.32 15.14 -4.21
CA LYS A 110 -5.87 14.15 -3.23
C LYS A 110 -7.02 13.22 -2.85
N ILE A 111 -6.79 11.92 -2.92
CA ILE A 111 -7.68 10.87 -2.42
C ILE A 111 -7.01 10.15 -1.25
N GLY A 112 -7.53 10.36 -0.04
CA GLY A 112 -7.02 9.71 1.17
C GLY A 112 -7.76 8.42 1.52
N MET A 113 -8.98 8.23 1.02
CA MET A 113 -9.76 7.00 1.15
C MET A 113 -10.18 6.52 -0.25
N VAL A 114 -9.68 5.35 -0.65
CA VAL A 114 -9.97 4.77 -1.98
C VAL A 114 -11.26 3.96 -2.01
N HIS A 115 -11.76 3.53 -0.85
CA HIS A 115 -13.04 2.85 -0.72
C HIS A 115 -13.69 3.20 0.64
N PRO A 116 -14.80 3.94 0.65
CA PRO A 116 -15.53 4.48 -0.50
C PRO A 116 -14.77 5.60 -1.22
N LEU A 117 -14.94 5.69 -2.55
CA LEU A 117 -14.29 6.69 -3.40
C LEU A 117 -15.15 7.97 -3.48
N PRO A 118 -14.56 9.19 -3.46
CA PRO A 118 -15.33 10.44 -3.48
C PRO A 118 -15.83 10.81 -4.88
N GLU A 119 -16.83 10.09 -5.39
CA GLU A 119 -17.31 10.25 -6.77
C GLU A 119 -17.70 11.69 -7.14
N GLU A 120 -18.48 12.38 -6.30
CA GLU A 120 -18.94 13.74 -6.58
C GLU A 120 -17.78 14.75 -6.65
N ARG A 121 -16.72 14.53 -5.86
CA ARG A 121 -15.51 15.36 -5.91
C ARG A 121 -14.72 15.09 -7.19
N ILE A 122 -14.59 13.83 -7.59
CA ILE A 122 -13.95 13.45 -8.86
C ILE A 122 -14.72 14.05 -10.02
N LYS A 123 -16.06 13.97 -10.03
CA LYS A 123 -16.90 14.57 -11.07
C LYS A 123 -16.61 16.06 -11.25
N LYS A 124 -16.69 16.83 -10.16
CA LYS A 124 -16.40 18.28 -10.16
C LYS A 124 -14.97 18.59 -10.61
N PHE A 125 -14.01 17.73 -10.27
CA PHE A 125 -12.63 17.89 -10.72
C PHE A 125 -12.50 17.67 -12.22
N LEU A 126 -13.08 16.57 -12.73
CA LEU A 126 -13.07 16.23 -14.15
C LEU A 126 -13.77 17.28 -14.99
N GLU A 127 -14.83 17.93 -14.51
CA GLU A 127 -15.50 19.04 -15.20
C GLU A 127 -14.57 20.22 -15.52
N LYS A 128 -13.50 20.45 -14.75
CA LYS A 128 -12.59 21.59 -14.93
C LYS A 128 -11.38 21.30 -15.81
N VAL A 129 -10.98 20.03 -15.93
CA VAL A 129 -9.76 19.62 -16.65
C VAL A 129 -10.10 18.88 -17.96
N ASP A 130 -9.22 18.97 -18.94
CA ASP A 130 -9.36 18.28 -20.23
C ASP A 130 -8.40 17.07 -20.33
N ARG A 131 -7.35 17.06 -19.48
CA ARG A 131 -6.41 15.95 -19.35
C ARG A 131 -6.08 15.71 -17.89
N VAL A 132 -6.07 14.46 -17.46
CA VAL A 132 -5.81 14.07 -16.08
C VAL A 132 -4.81 12.93 -16.00
N LEU A 133 -3.82 13.06 -15.13
CA LEU A 133 -2.89 12.00 -14.76
C LEU A 133 -3.36 11.37 -13.45
N VAL A 134 -3.50 10.05 -13.41
CA VAL A 134 -3.87 9.31 -12.19
C VAL A 134 -2.62 8.66 -11.60
N LEU A 135 -2.19 9.14 -10.44
CA LEU A 135 -1.07 8.61 -9.67
C LEU A 135 -1.58 7.69 -8.55
N GLU A 136 -1.55 6.38 -8.78
CA GLU A 136 -1.87 5.38 -7.76
C GLU A 136 -0.91 4.20 -7.79
N GLU A 137 -0.65 3.59 -6.63
CA GLU A 137 0.27 2.44 -6.51
C GLU A 137 -0.48 1.11 -6.66
N LEU A 138 0.24 0.03 -7.00
CA LEU A 138 -0.29 -1.32 -7.22
C LEU A 138 -1.24 -1.45 -8.42
N ASP A 139 -2.53 -1.71 -8.21
CA ASP A 139 -3.51 -1.91 -9.27
C ASP A 139 -4.23 -0.58 -9.63
N PRO A 140 -4.74 -0.43 -10.87
CA PRO A 140 -5.40 0.80 -11.33
C PRO A 140 -6.87 0.90 -10.86
N LEU A 141 -7.10 0.99 -9.54
CA LEU A 141 -8.46 1.04 -8.97
C LEU A 141 -9.09 2.43 -9.12
N VAL A 142 -8.32 3.48 -8.84
CA VAL A 142 -8.78 4.88 -8.95
C VAL A 142 -8.90 5.27 -10.43
N GLU A 143 -7.94 4.88 -11.27
CA GLU A 143 -7.93 5.14 -12.71
C GLU A 143 -9.16 4.53 -13.39
N ALA A 144 -9.48 3.27 -13.08
CA ALA A 144 -10.67 2.60 -13.61
C ALA A 144 -11.96 3.34 -13.23
N GLU A 145 -12.09 3.78 -11.99
CA GLU A 145 -13.26 4.54 -11.53
C GLU A 145 -13.31 5.94 -12.13
N VAL A 146 -12.18 6.63 -12.28
CA VAL A 146 -12.09 7.93 -12.97
C VAL A 146 -12.55 7.80 -14.42
N MET A 147 -12.14 6.75 -15.13
CA MET A 147 -12.61 6.46 -16.49
C MET A 147 -14.12 6.21 -16.54
N ARG A 148 -14.64 5.39 -15.62
CA ARG A 148 -16.09 5.12 -15.50
C ARG A 148 -16.86 6.42 -15.25
N ILE A 149 -16.39 7.27 -14.34
CA ILE A 149 -17.04 8.55 -14.01
C ILE A 149 -16.97 9.51 -15.20
N ALA A 150 -15.84 9.63 -15.88
CA ALA A 150 -15.71 10.48 -17.08
C ALA A 150 -16.69 10.06 -18.17
N TYR A 151 -16.83 8.74 -18.40
CA TYR A 151 -17.81 8.20 -19.33
C TYR A 151 -19.25 8.55 -18.93
N LEU A 152 -19.63 8.35 -17.65
CA LEU A 152 -20.97 8.67 -17.16
C LEU A 152 -21.30 10.17 -17.19
N LEU A 153 -20.29 11.03 -17.04
CA LEU A 153 -20.44 12.48 -17.20
C LEU A 153 -20.57 12.92 -18.66
N ASN A 154 -20.39 12.00 -19.62
CA ASN A 154 -20.28 12.30 -21.05
C ASN A 154 -19.22 13.39 -21.33
N LYS A 155 -18.15 13.41 -20.54
CA LYS A 155 -17.05 14.37 -20.70
C LYS A 155 -15.86 13.69 -21.34
N ARG A 156 -15.40 14.25 -22.46
CA ARG A 156 -14.15 13.82 -23.10
C ARG A 156 -12.96 14.38 -22.31
N VAL A 157 -12.42 13.58 -21.41
CA VAL A 157 -11.17 13.84 -20.69
C VAL A 157 -10.13 12.81 -21.14
N GLU A 158 -8.93 13.26 -21.45
CA GLU A 158 -7.81 12.36 -21.69
C GLU A 158 -7.23 11.90 -20.35
N ILE A 159 -7.34 10.60 -20.07
CA ILE A 159 -6.91 10.00 -18.80
C ILE A 159 -5.59 9.27 -19.05
N LEU A 160 -4.55 9.68 -18.33
CA LEU A 160 -3.21 9.11 -18.36
C LEU A 160 -2.96 8.33 -17.07
N GLY A 161 -2.29 7.19 -17.14
CA GLY A 161 -2.10 6.32 -15.98
C GLY A 161 -1.41 5.03 -16.34
N LYS A 162 -1.92 3.90 -15.85
CA LYS A 162 -1.37 2.57 -16.12
C LYS A 162 -1.97 1.96 -17.38
N PHE A 163 -3.23 2.27 -17.72
CA PHE A 163 -3.88 1.67 -18.90
C PHE A 163 -3.29 2.19 -20.22
N ASP A 164 -2.85 3.45 -20.27
CA ASP A 164 -2.17 4.03 -21.43
C ASP A 164 -0.64 3.81 -21.42
N LYS A 165 -0.12 3.15 -20.37
CA LYS A 165 1.30 2.88 -20.12
C LYS A 165 2.16 4.12 -19.82
N THR A 166 1.55 5.27 -19.49
CA THR A 166 2.30 6.43 -18.96
C THR A 166 2.99 6.06 -17.64
N LEU A 167 2.37 5.18 -16.85
CA LEU A 167 2.88 4.62 -15.61
C LEU A 167 2.96 3.09 -15.68
N SER A 168 3.93 2.54 -14.97
CA SER A 168 4.09 1.09 -14.83
C SER A 168 3.10 0.52 -13.82
N LEU A 169 2.58 -0.68 -14.10
CA LEU A 169 1.88 -1.55 -13.14
C LEU A 169 2.81 -2.11 -12.06
N ILE A 170 4.13 -2.12 -12.33
CA ILE A 170 5.14 -2.74 -11.48
C ILE A 170 6.06 -1.68 -10.86
N GLY A 171 6.32 -1.84 -9.56
CA GLY A 171 7.22 -1.03 -8.77
C GLY A 171 6.56 0.21 -8.17
N ASN A 172 7.37 1.00 -7.45
CA ASN A 172 6.97 2.26 -6.84
C ASN A 172 7.22 3.45 -7.79
N TYR A 173 6.62 4.60 -7.47
CA TYR A 173 6.79 5.84 -8.22
C TYR A 173 7.83 6.73 -7.55
N SER A 174 9.07 6.61 -8.03
CA SER A 174 10.16 7.54 -7.72
C SER A 174 9.85 8.94 -8.25
N PHE A 175 10.58 9.94 -7.73
CA PHE A 175 10.54 11.30 -8.23
C PHE A 175 10.71 11.36 -9.77
N GLU A 176 11.69 10.62 -10.31
CA GLU A 176 11.95 10.56 -11.75
C GLU A 176 10.75 10.02 -12.55
N LYS A 177 10.10 8.96 -12.07
CA LYS A 177 8.91 8.41 -12.73
C LYS A 177 7.76 9.42 -12.72
N ILE A 178 7.53 10.12 -11.61
CA ILE A 178 6.50 11.15 -11.53
C ILE A 178 6.84 12.32 -12.46
N LYS A 179 8.09 12.78 -12.48
CA LYS A 179 8.57 13.81 -13.42
C LYS A 179 8.24 13.43 -14.86
N ASN A 180 8.61 12.22 -15.28
CA ASN A 180 8.38 11.75 -16.65
C ASN A 180 6.87 11.70 -16.98
N ALA A 181 6.04 11.25 -16.04
CA ALA A 181 4.59 11.25 -16.22
C ALA A 181 4.00 12.68 -16.30
N LEU A 182 4.55 13.63 -15.54
CA LEU A 182 4.18 15.04 -15.63
C LEU A 182 4.59 15.66 -16.97
N GLU A 183 5.74 15.29 -17.54
CA GLU A 183 6.12 15.74 -18.89
C GLU A 183 5.11 15.28 -19.95
N VAL A 184 4.59 14.05 -19.84
CA VAL A 184 3.53 13.53 -20.72
C VAL A 184 2.22 14.29 -20.52
N LEU A 185 1.83 14.54 -19.27
CA LEU A 185 0.65 15.33 -18.94
C LEU A 185 0.72 16.74 -19.56
N LEU A 186 1.84 17.42 -19.34
CA LEU A 186 2.07 18.82 -19.75
C LEU A 186 2.44 18.98 -21.22
N LYS A 187 2.85 17.91 -21.90
CA LYS A 187 3.47 17.93 -23.24
C LYS A 187 4.73 18.81 -23.32
N THR A 188 5.45 18.93 -22.22
CA THR A 188 6.64 19.79 -22.11
C THR A 188 7.72 19.05 -21.33
N LYS A 189 8.98 19.26 -21.71
CA LYS A 189 10.13 18.71 -20.98
C LYS A 189 10.43 19.54 -19.73
N LEU A 190 10.65 18.85 -18.62
CA LEU A 190 11.04 19.46 -17.36
C LEU A 190 12.55 19.31 -17.20
N GLU A 191 13.21 20.35 -16.69
CA GLU A 191 14.67 20.35 -16.56
C GLU A 191 15.16 19.19 -15.68
N SER A 192 16.33 18.65 -16.00
CA SER A 192 16.95 17.65 -15.13
C SER A 192 17.58 18.36 -13.94
N GLY A 193 17.02 18.16 -12.75
CA GLY A 193 17.55 18.73 -11.50
C GLY A 193 18.72 17.95 -10.91
N GLN A 194 19.17 16.86 -11.54
CA GLN A 194 20.23 16.00 -11.01
C GLN A 194 21.54 16.21 -11.79
N ASP A 195 22.58 16.63 -11.07
CA ASP A 195 23.95 16.67 -11.59
C ASP A 195 24.44 15.22 -11.82
N PRO A 196 24.81 14.85 -13.06
CA PRO A 196 25.34 13.52 -13.37
C PRO A 196 26.51 13.09 -12.47
N LYS A 197 27.34 14.04 -12.01
CA LYS A 197 28.47 13.76 -11.12
C LYS A 197 28.02 13.30 -9.73
N ILE A 198 26.90 13.83 -9.23
CA ILE A 198 26.34 13.42 -7.94
C ILE A 198 25.80 11.98 -8.04
N LEU A 199 25.13 11.65 -9.13
CA LEU A 199 24.63 10.30 -9.39
C LEU A 199 25.75 9.28 -9.49
N GLU A 200 26.83 9.61 -10.19
CA GLU A 200 28.01 8.76 -10.30
C GLU A 200 28.65 8.54 -8.92
N ARG A 201 28.86 9.62 -8.16
CA ARG A 201 29.37 9.52 -6.78
C ARG A 201 28.47 8.69 -5.86
N ALA A 202 27.15 8.82 -5.99
CA ALA A 202 26.20 8.03 -5.21
C ALA A 202 26.32 6.52 -5.52
N LYS A 203 26.52 6.17 -6.79
CA LYS A 203 26.78 4.77 -7.22
C LYS A 203 28.08 4.23 -6.65
N GLU A 204 29.15 5.03 -6.59
CA GLU A 204 30.41 4.64 -5.96
C GLU A 204 30.27 4.36 -4.45
N LEU A 205 29.35 5.06 -3.78
CA LEU A 205 29.07 4.92 -2.35
C LEU A 205 28.00 3.87 -2.06
N GLU A 206 27.47 3.19 -3.07
CA GLU A 206 26.41 2.20 -2.89
C GLU A 206 26.93 0.99 -2.12
N VAL A 207 26.37 0.76 -0.93
CA VAL A 207 26.68 -0.41 -0.10
C VAL A 207 25.54 -1.42 -0.22
N LYS A 208 25.89 -2.68 -0.50
CA LYS A 208 24.92 -3.79 -0.47
C LYS A 208 24.27 -3.86 0.91
N ARG A 209 22.95 -3.69 0.96
CA ARG A 209 22.13 -3.93 2.16
C ARG A 209 21.40 -5.26 1.99
N PRO A 210 22.04 -6.41 2.26
CA PRO A 210 21.37 -7.69 2.16
C PRO A 210 20.22 -7.74 3.16
N THR A 211 19.11 -8.33 2.74
CA THR A 211 17.94 -8.54 3.59
C THR A 211 18.32 -9.55 4.68
N SER A 212 18.75 -9.07 5.85
CA SER A 212 19.22 -9.91 6.96
C SER A 212 18.65 -9.42 8.28
N PHE A 213 18.77 -10.27 9.30
CA PHE A 213 18.32 -9.95 10.64
C PHE A 213 19.09 -8.78 11.25
N CYS A 214 18.38 -7.90 11.94
CA CYS A 214 18.98 -6.83 12.74
C CYS A 214 19.99 -7.39 13.77
N ILE A 215 20.96 -6.56 14.15
CA ILE A 215 21.87 -6.85 15.25
C ILE A 215 21.03 -7.03 16.53
N GLY A 216 21.23 -8.15 17.23
CA GLY A 216 20.44 -8.50 18.43
C GLY A 216 19.07 -9.12 18.16
N CYS A 217 18.66 -9.34 16.90
CA CYS A 217 17.37 -9.95 16.61
C CYS A 217 17.29 -11.39 17.15
N PRO A 218 16.31 -11.73 18.01
CA PRO A 218 16.20 -13.06 18.63
C PRO A 218 15.98 -14.17 17.61
N HIS A 219 15.36 -13.85 16.46
CA HIS A 219 15.18 -14.79 15.36
C HIS A 219 16.49 -15.39 14.84
N ARG A 220 17.63 -14.70 15.00
CA ARG A 220 18.95 -15.27 14.67
C ARG A 220 19.24 -16.51 15.52
N GLY A 221 18.93 -16.45 16.83
CA GLY A 221 19.06 -17.58 17.74
C GLY A 221 18.12 -18.73 17.37
N THR A 222 16.87 -18.40 17.02
CA THR A 222 15.89 -19.38 16.55
C THR A 222 16.36 -20.11 15.29
N TYR A 223 16.78 -19.40 14.25
CA TYR A 223 17.26 -20.02 13.01
C TYR A 223 18.59 -20.75 13.18
N PHE A 224 19.46 -20.29 14.09
CA PHE A 224 20.67 -21.03 14.45
C PHE A 224 20.33 -22.38 15.10
N ALA A 225 19.45 -22.38 16.10
CA ALA A 225 18.99 -23.58 16.77
C ALA A 225 18.28 -24.54 15.81
N LEU A 226 17.45 -24.00 14.91
CA LEU A 226 16.76 -24.74 13.86
C LEU A 226 17.75 -25.47 12.93
N ASN A 227 18.73 -24.75 12.39
CA ASN A 227 19.74 -25.33 11.52
C ASN A 227 20.60 -26.38 12.24
N LYS A 228 20.89 -26.17 13.53
CA LYS A 228 21.59 -27.15 14.36
C LYS A 228 20.74 -28.41 14.56
N ALA A 229 19.44 -28.27 14.80
CA ALA A 229 18.52 -29.40 14.94
C ALA A 229 18.41 -30.21 13.64
N ILE A 230 18.25 -29.54 12.50
CA ILE A 230 18.24 -30.17 11.16
C ILE A 230 19.51 -30.99 10.94
N LYS A 231 20.68 -30.40 11.21
CA LYS A 231 21.97 -31.08 11.10
C LYS A 231 22.08 -32.28 12.05
N ASN A 232 21.68 -32.13 13.30
CA ASN A 232 21.74 -33.21 14.30
C ASN A 232 20.83 -34.39 13.93
N LEU A 233 19.69 -34.12 13.28
CA LEU A 233 18.78 -35.12 12.74
C LEU A 233 19.26 -35.72 11.41
N LYS A 234 20.47 -35.38 10.95
CA LYS A 234 21.10 -35.84 9.71
C LYS A 234 20.32 -35.46 8.43
N TYR A 235 19.50 -34.42 8.49
CA TYR A 235 18.87 -33.83 7.33
C TYR A 235 19.75 -32.71 6.75
N LYS A 236 19.60 -32.46 5.45
CA LYS A 236 20.11 -31.24 4.81
C LYS A 236 19.05 -30.14 4.84
N LYS A 237 19.47 -28.88 4.73
CA LYS A 237 18.58 -27.71 4.77
C LYS A 237 17.59 -27.68 3.60
N ASP A 238 17.99 -28.21 2.44
CA ASP A 238 17.21 -28.36 1.22
C ASP A 238 16.33 -29.63 1.23
N GLU A 239 16.25 -30.34 2.36
CA GLU A 239 15.33 -31.47 2.56
C GLU A 239 14.18 -31.17 3.51
N ILE A 240 14.24 -30.06 4.26
CA ILE A 240 13.27 -29.69 5.28
C ILE A 240 12.58 -28.39 4.86
N ILE A 241 11.30 -28.49 4.54
CA ILE A 241 10.50 -27.32 4.18
C ILE A 241 10.31 -26.46 5.44
N ILE A 242 10.79 -25.23 5.38
CA ILE A 242 10.54 -24.21 6.40
C ILE A 242 9.72 -23.09 5.78
N THR A 243 8.53 -22.86 6.34
CA THR A 243 7.59 -21.83 5.88
C THR A 243 7.66 -20.63 6.83
N GLY A 244 7.83 -19.43 6.29
CA GLY A 244 7.82 -18.18 7.04
C GLY A 244 6.58 -17.32 6.76
N ASP A 245 6.56 -16.15 7.38
CA ASP A 245 5.55 -15.10 7.23
C ASP A 245 6.22 -13.81 6.73
N ILE A 246 5.45 -12.91 6.07
CA ILE A 246 5.93 -11.53 5.83
C ILE A 246 6.40 -10.95 7.17
N GLY A 247 7.67 -10.54 7.25
CA GLY A 247 8.26 -9.93 8.43
C GLY A 247 9.68 -10.44 8.72
N CYS A 248 10.04 -10.53 10.00
CA CYS A 248 11.39 -10.97 10.37
C CYS A 248 11.63 -12.45 10.07
N THR A 249 10.59 -13.32 10.05
CA THR A 249 10.79 -14.76 9.87
C THR A 249 11.25 -15.11 8.45
N ILE A 250 10.85 -14.36 7.41
CA ILE A 250 11.35 -14.59 6.04
C ILE A 250 12.84 -14.32 5.86
N LEU A 251 13.48 -13.54 6.74
CA LEU A 251 14.91 -13.23 6.67
C LEU A 251 15.81 -14.48 6.82
N GLY A 252 15.24 -15.61 7.24
CA GLY A 252 15.89 -16.92 7.22
C GLY A 252 16.27 -17.43 5.82
N ILE A 253 15.83 -16.78 4.73
CA ILE A 253 16.30 -17.06 3.35
C ILE A 253 17.76 -16.66 3.14
N SER A 254 18.25 -15.68 3.90
CA SER A 254 19.56 -15.07 3.68
C SER A 254 20.66 -15.74 4.48
N LYS A 255 21.91 -15.51 4.04
CA LYS A 255 23.09 -15.89 4.82
C LYS A 255 23.06 -15.27 6.22
N PRO A 256 23.51 -16.02 7.25
CA PRO A 256 24.08 -17.38 7.21
C PRO A 256 23.06 -18.52 7.33
N PHE A 257 21.76 -18.22 7.34
CA PHE A 257 20.74 -19.20 7.71
C PHE A 257 20.26 -20.04 6.53
N GLU A 258 19.92 -19.42 5.39
CA GLU A 258 19.58 -20.08 4.12
C GLU A 258 18.68 -21.31 4.32
N SER A 259 17.54 -21.10 4.98
CA SER A 259 16.70 -22.19 5.51
C SER A 259 15.21 -21.96 5.33
N CYS A 260 14.70 -20.72 5.28
CA CYS A 260 13.30 -20.46 4.94
C CYS A 260 13.09 -20.68 3.43
N TRP A 261 12.05 -21.41 3.03
CA TRP A 261 11.80 -21.76 1.63
C TRP A 261 10.65 -20.98 1.00
N THR A 262 9.64 -20.65 1.79
CA THR A 262 8.41 -20.05 1.28
C THR A 262 7.81 -19.08 2.28
N GLU A 263 7.15 -18.08 1.74
CA GLU A 263 6.38 -17.07 2.45
C GLU A 263 5.32 -16.55 1.46
N VAL A 264 4.15 -16.19 1.97
CA VAL A 264 3.01 -15.73 1.15
C VAL A 264 2.33 -14.51 1.77
N ALA A 265 2.02 -14.59 3.06
CA ALA A 265 1.42 -13.50 3.81
C ALA A 265 1.77 -13.65 5.29
N MET A 266 1.52 -12.59 6.06
CA MET A 266 1.60 -12.66 7.53
C MET A 266 0.59 -13.68 8.06
N GLY A 267 1.06 -14.68 8.82
CA GLY A 267 0.26 -15.77 9.37
C GLY A 267 0.03 -16.96 8.43
N ALA A 268 0.59 -16.96 7.21
CA ALA A 268 0.42 -18.04 6.25
C ALA A 268 1.27 -19.28 6.58
N SER A 269 2.38 -19.13 7.32
CA SER A 269 3.34 -20.19 7.64
C SER A 269 2.69 -21.47 8.16
N ILE A 270 1.80 -21.37 9.15
CA ILE A 270 1.14 -22.56 9.74
C ILE A 270 0.25 -23.25 8.71
N GLY A 271 -0.56 -22.49 7.96
CA GLY A 271 -1.45 -23.04 6.95
C GLY A 271 -0.68 -23.75 5.83
N LEU A 272 0.42 -23.15 5.36
CA LEU A 272 1.33 -23.76 4.40
C LEU A 272 1.94 -25.05 4.95
N ALA A 273 2.47 -25.02 6.17
CA ALA A 273 3.10 -26.19 6.79
C ALA A 273 2.12 -27.35 6.95
N GLN A 274 0.88 -27.07 7.39
CA GLN A 274 -0.18 -28.07 7.41
C GLN A 274 -0.50 -28.57 6.00
N GLY A 275 -0.72 -27.67 5.05
CA GLY A 275 -1.02 -28.01 3.65
C GLY A 275 0.01 -28.97 3.05
N PHE A 276 1.31 -28.73 3.26
CA PHE A 276 2.37 -29.65 2.82
C PHE A 276 2.25 -31.04 3.46
N LYS A 277 1.91 -31.13 4.74
CA LYS A 277 1.67 -32.41 5.41
C LYS A 277 0.45 -33.14 4.85
N TRP A 278 -0.65 -32.43 4.64
CA TRP A 278 -1.86 -32.98 4.02
C TRP A 278 -1.61 -33.46 2.57
N ALA A 279 -0.75 -32.77 1.83
CA ALA A 279 -0.33 -33.16 0.48
C ALA A 279 0.60 -34.39 0.45
N GLY A 280 0.99 -34.95 1.59
CA GLY A 280 1.77 -36.18 1.67
C GLY A 280 3.29 -36.00 1.85
N ILE A 281 3.77 -34.79 2.19
CA ILE A 281 5.19 -34.59 2.50
C ILE A 281 5.57 -35.38 3.76
N LYS A 282 6.37 -36.44 3.56
CA LYS A 282 6.79 -37.36 4.63
C LYS A 282 7.79 -36.74 5.60
N LYS A 283 8.77 -35.98 5.09
CA LYS A 283 9.80 -35.30 5.90
C LYS A 283 9.17 -34.25 6.83
N PRO A 284 9.86 -33.84 7.92
CA PRO A 284 9.39 -32.75 8.77
C PRO A 284 9.16 -31.46 7.97
N VAL A 285 8.15 -30.69 8.38
CA VAL A 285 7.83 -29.36 7.85
C VAL A 285 7.74 -28.43 9.05
N ILE A 286 8.34 -27.24 8.95
CA ILE A 286 8.49 -26.31 10.07
C ILE A 286 7.85 -24.99 9.70
N ALA A 287 6.98 -24.46 10.57
CA ALA A 287 6.45 -23.12 10.45
C ALA A 287 7.19 -22.16 11.39
N THR A 288 7.74 -21.07 10.85
CA THR A 288 8.29 -19.95 11.62
C THR A 288 7.32 -18.78 11.60
N ILE A 289 6.65 -18.56 12.73
CA ILE A 289 5.60 -17.55 12.86
C ILE A 289 6.11 -16.27 13.53
N PHE A 290 5.62 -15.14 13.06
CA PHE A 290 5.82 -13.84 13.69
C PHE A 290 4.55 -13.44 14.46
N PHE A 291 4.60 -13.46 15.79
CA PHE A 291 3.58 -12.86 16.65
C PHE A 291 4.09 -11.52 17.19
N ARG A 292 3.25 -10.49 17.15
CA ARG A 292 3.49 -9.19 17.78
C ARG A 292 2.69 -9.09 19.07
#